data_AF-A0A970R3Q6-F1
#
_entry.id   AF-A0A970R3Q6-F1
#
_cell.length_a   1.000
_cell.length_b   1.000
_cell.length_c   1.000
_cell.angle_alpha   90.00
_cell.angle_beta   90.00
_cell.angle_gamma   90.00
#
_symmetry.space_group_name_H-M   'P 1'
#
loop_
_entity.id
_entity.type
_entity.pdbx_description
1 polymer ?
#
loop_
_entity_poly.entity_id
_entity_poly.type
_entity_poly.pdbx_seq_one_letter_code
_entity_poly.pdbx_strand_id
1 'polypeptide(L)' 'MKQVVIDIPDNKFSFFMELVNNLGFTKVKQISKEQQQFVADLQHSLQQVNQHQEGKIKLQSAKDFLDEL' A
#
# COMPACT_ATOMS: atom_id res chain seq x y z
N MET A 1 10.76 10.60 5.76
CA MET A 1 10.09 11.00 4.49
C MET A 1 8.66 10.49 4.56
N LYS A 2 7.65 11.25 4.09
CA LYS A 2 6.25 10.84 4.13
C LYS A 2 5.82 10.41 2.73
N GLN A 3 5.11 9.28 2.61
CA GLN A 3 4.59 8.75 1.36
C GLN A 3 3.08 8.61 1.49
N VAL A 4 2.36 8.84 0.39
CA VAL A 4 0.90 8.76 0.32
C VAL A 4 0.52 7.98 -0.93
N VAL A 5 -0.41 7.03 -0.78
CA VAL A 5 -1.07 6.32 -1.88
C VAL A 5 -2.47 6.89 -2.01
N ILE A 6 -2.90 7.20 -3.24
CA ILE A 6 -4.18 7.84 -3.52
C ILE A 6 -4.89 7.02 -4.59
N ASP A 7 -6.08 6.51 -4.27
CA ASP A 7 -6.96 5.89 -5.25
C ASP A 7 -7.74 6.97 -6.00
N ILE A 8 -7.59 6.98 -7.32
CA ILE A 8 -8.17 7.99 -8.20
C ILE A 8 -9.08 7.28 -9.20
N PRO A 9 -10.35 7.72 -9.37
CA PRO A 9 -11.20 7.20 -10.42
C PRO A 9 -10.57 7.39 -11.81
N ASP A 10 -10.69 6.39 -12.68
CA ASP A 10 -10.06 6.39 -14.02
C ASP A 10 -10.35 7.66 -14.83
N ASN A 11 -11.60 8.16 -14.77
CA ASN A 11 -12.04 9.37 -15.46
C ASN A 11 -11.41 10.67 -14.92
N LYS A 12 -10.81 10.64 -13.73
CA LYS A 12 -10.13 11.78 -13.10
C LYS A 12 -8.61 11.65 -13.13
N PHE A 13 -8.08 10.50 -13.56
CA PHE A 13 -6.64 10.22 -13.52
C PHE A 13 -5.83 11.19 -14.38
N SER A 14 -6.26 11.44 -15.63
CA SER A 14 -5.56 12.34 -16.56
C SER A 14 -5.42 13.75 -15.98
N PHE A 15 -6.54 14.30 -15.49
CA PHE A 15 -6.57 15.63 -14.86
C PHE A 15 -5.68 15.70 -13.62
N PHE A 16 -5.71 14.67 -12.77
CA PHE A 16 -4.86 14.63 -11.58
C PHE A 16 -3.37 14.60 -11.95
N MET A 17 -2.98 13.82 -12.96
CA MET A 17 -1.60 13.76 -13.42
C MET A 17 -1.11 15.09 -14.01
N GLU A 18 -1.96 15.82 -14.73
CA GLU A 18 -1.64 17.18 -15.20
C GLU A 18 -1.38 18.14 -14.03
N LEU A 19 -2.22 18.11 -13.00
CA LEU A 19 -2.02 18.90 -11.77
C LEU A 19 -0.68 18.57 -11.10
N VAL A 20 -0.39 17.27 -10.92
CA VAL A 20 0.84 16.80 -10.29
C VAL A 20 2.08 17.24 -11.08
N ASN A 21 2.02 17.17 -12.42
CA ASN A 21 3.08 17.65 -13.29
C ASN A 21 3.26 19.18 -13.18
N ASN A 22 2.17 19.94 -13.17
CA ASN A 22 2.20 21.41 -13.04
C ASN A 22 2.76 21.86 -11.68
N LEU A 23 2.57 21.08 -10.62
CA LEU A 23 3.12 21.35 -9.30
C LEU A 23 4.59 20.94 -9.15
N GLY A 24 5.21 20.36 -10.18
CA GLY A 24 6.64 20.04 -10.20
C GLY A 24 7.02 18.78 -9.42
N PHE A 25 6.08 17.86 -9.17
CA PHE A 25 6.40 16.59 -8.51
C PHE A 25 7.17 15.67 -9.49
N THR A 26 8.48 15.52 -9.28
CA THR A 26 9.36 14.74 -10.18
C THR A 26 9.43 13.25 -9.90
N LYS A 27 8.79 12.76 -8.82
CA LYS A 27 8.88 11.37 -8.35
C LYS A 27 7.51 10.72 -8.22
N VAL A 28 6.72 10.78 -9.28
CA VAL A 28 5.45 10.06 -9.36
C VAL A 28 5.74 8.63 -9.80
N LYS A 29 5.37 7.65 -8.97
CA LYS A 29 5.40 6.23 -9.35
C LYS A 29 3.97 5.79 -9.59
N GLN A 30 3.66 5.43 -10.83
CA GLN A 30 2.41 4.74 -11.15
C GLN A 30 2.54 3.29 -10.70
N ILE A 31 1.54 2.83 -9.97
CA ILE A 31 1.46 1.47 -9.47
C ILE A 31 0.52 0.73 -10.43
N SER A 32 1.00 -0.31 -11.10
CA SER A 32 0.16 -1.15 -11.95
C SER A 32 -0.88 -1.90 -11.10
N LYS A 33 -1.96 -2.42 -11.71
CA LYS A 33 -2.98 -3.20 -10.98
C LYS A 33 -2.38 -4.38 -10.19
N GLU A 34 -1.39 -5.06 -10.76
CA GLU A 34 -0.66 -6.14 -10.08
C GLU A 34 0.13 -5.62 -8.87
N GLN A 35 0.73 -4.44 -9.01
CA GLN A 35 1.46 -3.79 -7.92
C GLN A 35 0.52 -3.21 -6.85
N GLN A 36 -0.73 -2.86 -7.18
CA GLN A 36 -1.71 -2.39 -6.20
C GLN A 36 -2.02 -3.49 -5.19
N GLN A 37 -2.21 -4.72 -5.66
CA GLN A 37 -2.46 -5.87 -4.79
C GLN A 37 -1.24 -6.14 -3.88
N PHE A 38 -0.04 -6.13 -4.45
CA PHE A 38 1.19 -6.25 -3.67
C PHE A 38 1.36 -5.15 -2.61
N VAL A 39 1.02 -3.90 -2.93
CA VAL A 39 1.09 -2.77 -1.99
C VAL A 39 0.04 -2.89 -0.90
N ALA A 40 -1.19 -3.32 -1.23
CA ALA A 40 -2.24 -3.58 -0.26
C ALA A 40 -1.84 -4.70 0.71
N ASP A 41 -1.29 -5.80 0.18
CA ASP A 41 -0.82 -6.95 0.96
C ASP A 41 0.35 -6.57 1.89
N LEU A 42 1.29 -5.76 1.40
CA LEU A 42 2.37 -5.21 2.22
C LEU A 42 1.84 -4.28 3.32
N GLN A 43 0.90 -3.39 3.00
CA GLN A 43 0.33 -2.46 3.97
C GLN A 43 -0.46 -3.21 5.05
N HIS A 44 -1.20 -4.25 4.67
CA HIS A 44 -1.88 -5.15 5.61
C HIS A 44 -0.88 -5.86 6.52
N SER A 45 0.21 -6.39 5.96
CA SER A 45 1.28 -7.06 6.74
C SER A 45 1.93 -6.10 7.74
N LEU A 46 2.21 -4.86 7.34
CA LEU A 46 2.75 -3.83 8.24
C LEU A 46 1.74 -3.46 9.34
N GLN A 47 0.44 -3.41 9.01
CA GLN A 47 -0.60 -3.15 9.99
C GLN A 47 -0.69 -4.27 11.04
N GLN A 48 -0.56 -5.54 10.63
CA GLN A 48 -0.52 -6.66 11.56
C GLN A 48 0.69 -6.57 12.50
N VAL A 49 1.87 -6.23 11.98
CA VAL A 49 3.06 -6.02 12.83
C VAL A 49 2.83 -4.90 13.86
N ASN A 50 2.23 -3.79 13.45
CA ASN A 50 1.89 -2.69 14.37
C ASN A 50 0.86 -3.13 15.42
N GLN A 51 -0.19 -3.84 15.03
CA GLN A 51 -1.21 -4.36 15.96
C GLN A 51 -0.61 -5.38 16.95
N HIS A 52 0.39 -6.14 16.54
CA HIS A 52 1.13 -7.03 17.42
C HIS A 52 1.97 -6.25 18.43
N GLN A 53 2.69 -5.22 17.99
CA GLN A 53 3.45 -4.32 18.87
C GLN A 53 2.55 -3.61 19.88
N GLU A 54 1.31 -3.27 19.49
CA GLU A 54 0.28 -2.72 20.38
C GLU A 54 -0.38 -3.77 21.30
N GLY A 55 -0.01 -5.04 21.19
CA GLY A 55 -0.54 -6.14 22.01
C GLY A 55 -1.96 -6.59 21.64
N LYS A 56 -2.51 -6.10 20.51
CA LYS A 56 -3.88 -6.38 20.06
C LYS A 56 -4.03 -7.73 19.39
N ILE A 57 -2.95 -8.26 18.80
CA ILE A 57 -2.94 -9.57 18.13
C ILE A 57 -1.71 -10.40 18.53
N LYS A 58 -1.88 -11.72 18.62
CA LYS A 58 -0.77 -12.66 18.77
C LYS A 58 -0.27 -13.03 17.37
N LEU A 59 1.04 -12.96 17.15
CA LEU A 59 1.62 -13.47 15.90
C LEU A 59 1.44 -14.99 15.85
N GLN A 60 0.94 -15.48 14.72
CA GLN A 60 1.07 -16.90 14.37
C GLN A 60 2.52 -17.18 13.99
N SER A 61 3.02 -18.38 14.31
CA SER A 61 4.36 -18.73 13.88
C SER A 61 4.38 -18.94 12.36
N ALA A 62 5.52 -18.71 11.72
CA ALA A 62 5.70 -19.01 10.30
C ALA A 62 5.44 -20.49 9.99
N LYS A 63 5.58 -21.37 10.99
CA LYS A 63 5.32 -22.80 10.86
C LYS A 63 3.81 -23.07 10.85
N ASP A 64 3.08 -22.48 11.79
CA ASP A 64 1.61 -22.64 11.88
C ASP A 64 0.92 -22.09 10.61
N PHE A 65 1.41 -20.97 10.09
CA PHE A 65 0.90 -20.40 8.84
C PHE A 65 1.09 -21.33 7.63
N LEU A 66 2.23 -22.02 7.54
CA LEU A 66 2.51 -22.94 6.44
C LEU A 66 1.67 -24.22 6.52
N ASP A 67 1.24 -24.61 7.72
CA ASP A 67 0.37 -25.78 7.92
C ASP A 67 -1.12 -25.48 7.57
N GLU A 68 -1.50 -24.20 7.40
CA GLU A 68 -2.88 -23.76 7.06
C GLU A 68 -3.12 -23.52 5.55
N LEU A 69 -2.06 -23.50 4.73
CA LEU A 69 -2.12 -23.33 3.27
C LEU A 69 -2.18 -24.67 2.52
#